data_AF-A0A957Y3Q2-F1
#
_entry.id   AF-A0A957Y3Q2-F1
#
_cell.length_a   1.000
_cell.length_b   1.000
_cell.length_c   1.000
_cell.angle_alpha   90.00
_cell.angle_beta   90.00
_cell.angle_gamma   90.00
#
_symmetry.space_group_name_H-M   'P 1'
#
loop_
_entity.id
_entity.type
_entity.pdbx_description
1 polymer ?
#
loop_
_entity_poly.entity_id
_entity_poly.type
_entity_poly.pdbx_seq_one_letter_code
_entity_poly.pdbx_strand_id
1 'polypeptide(L)'
;ADLQATTEALLRCGATIDQINTLRKHLEQLKGGQLARLAAPATLVTLVLSDVVGSPLDVIASGPAVPDSSTWADAWRVVERHSLQTTLPRPVIERLQAGLAGELPDTPKADDPIFATGQVMVVADNALAAEAAAEAARRGGFDAQVLTTFAEGEAREVARLAVALGREVATHSRPATPPACLILGGETTVTLKGRGMGGRNQELALAAALQLQDIPHGDRIVVVSLATDGSDGPTNAAGGLVDAGTVARGVTAGLSAADHLAANDAYPFLLATNDLLLTGPTQTNVNDLIFIFVY
;
A
#
# COMPACT_ATOMS: atom_id res chain seq x y z
N ALA A 1 3.06 27.33 0.33
CA ALA A 1 3.82 27.79 -0.83
C ALA A 1 5.22 27.17 -0.86
N ASP A 2 6.14 27.56 0.04
CA ASP A 2 7.53 27.06 -0.04
C ASP A 2 7.67 25.53 0.09
N LEU A 3 7.01 24.91 1.09
CA LEU A 3 7.02 23.46 1.26
C LEU A 3 6.44 22.70 0.04
N GLN A 4 5.44 23.28 -0.62
CA GLN A 4 4.84 22.69 -1.83
C GLN A 4 5.85 22.74 -2.98
N ALA A 5 6.48 23.90 -3.21
CA ALA A 5 7.51 24.05 -4.24
C ALA A 5 8.71 23.13 -4.00
N THR A 6 9.14 22.96 -2.74
CA THR A 6 10.19 22.00 -2.36
C THR A 6 9.79 20.56 -2.68
N THR A 7 8.56 20.16 -2.34
CA THR A 7 8.06 18.81 -2.61
C THR A 7 7.99 18.55 -4.11
N GLU A 8 7.48 19.50 -4.90
CA GLU A 8 7.43 19.38 -6.35
C GLU A 8 8.83 19.30 -6.99
N ALA A 9 9.81 20.06 -6.48
CA ALA A 9 11.19 19.99 -6.96
C ALA A 9 11.80 18.61 -6.71
N LEU A 10 11.59 18.05 -5.51
CA LEU A 10 12.08 16.72 -5.14
C LEU A 10 11.43 15.60 -5.97
N LEU A 11 10.11 15.68 -6.20
CA LEU A 11 9.41 14.72 -7.06
C LEU A 11 9.94 14.79 -8.51
N ARG A 12 10.15 15.99 -9.04
CA ARG A 12 10.67 16.19 -10.40
C ARG A 12 12.08 15.64 -10.61
N CYS A 13 12.93 15.67 -9.58
CA CYS A 13 14.27 15.12 -9.66
C CYS A 13 14.35 13.62 -9.32
N GLY A 14 13.22 12.97 -9.06
CA GLY A 14 13.18 11.55 -8.72
C GLY A 14 13.78 11.23 -7.36
N ALA A 15 13.67 12.15 -6.39
CA ALA A 15 14.08 11.88 -5.01
C ALA A 15 13.26 10.72 -4.44
N THR A 16 13.91 9.83 -3.68
CA THR A 16 13.21 8.71 -3.03
C THR A 16 12.31 9.22 -1.92
N ILE A 17 11.32 8.43 -1.52
CA ILE A 17 10.40 8.81 -0.42
C ILE A 17 11.17 9.12 0.88
N ASP A 18 12.23 8.38 1.17
CA ASP A 18 13.10 8.62 2.33
C ASP A 18 13.79 9.97 2.24
N GLN A 19 14.31 10.33 1.06
CA GLN A 19 14.94 11.64 0.84
C GLN A 19 13.94 12.79 1.02
N ILE A 20 12.72 12.62 0.50
CA ILE A 20 11.65 13.61 0.67
C ILE A 20 11.26 13.72 2.16
N ASN A 21 11.13 12.59 2.85
CA ASN A 21 10.84 12.54 4.29
C ASN A 21 11.92 13.24 5.12
N THR A 22 13.20 12.98 4.82
CA THR A 22 14.32 13.64 5.50
C THR A 22 14.20 15.17 5.43
N LEU A 23 13.96 15.76 4.24
CA LEU A 23 13.73 17.21 4.16
C LEU A 23 12.46 17.65 4.88
N ARG A 24 11.34 16.94 4.70
CA ARG A 24 10.06 17.31 5.34
C ARG A 24 10.16 17.37 6.87
N LYS A 25 10.81 16.39 7.49
CA LYS A 25 11.02 16.34 8.95
C LYS A 25 11.80 17.54 9.49
N HIS A 26 12.75 18.06 8.70
CA HIS A 26 13.59 19.21 9.06
C HIS A 26 12.95 20.56 8.75
N LEU A 27 12.03 20.62 7.80
CA LEU A 27 11.37 21.86 7.37
C LEU A 27 10.02 22.12 8.06
N GLU A 28 9.44 21.13 8.72
CA GLU A 28 8.12 21.23 9.36
C GLU A 28 8.17 21.21 10.89
N GLN A 29 7.14 21.80 11.51
CA GLN A 29 7.08 21.98 12.97
C GLN A 29 6.58 20.75 13.73
N LEU A 30 5.90 19.80 13.07
CA LEU A 30 5.26 18.66 13.75
C LEU A 30 5.93 17.31 13.45
N LYS A 31 6.57 17.18 12.29
CA LYS A 31 7.14 15.92 11.78
C LYS A 31 8.45 15.56 12.49
N GLY A 32 8.88 14.31 12.38
CA GLY A 32 10.17 13.84 12.90
C GLY A 32 10.34 14.08 14.40
N GLY A 33 9.36 13.66 15.20
CA GLY A 33 9.38 13.77 16.66
C GLY A 33 9.04 15.14 17.23
N GLN A 34 8.84 16.16 16.39
CA GLN A 34 8.63 17.53 16.87
C GLN A 34 7.29 17.71 17.60
N LEU A 35 6.25 16.94 17.26
CA LEU A 35 5.01 16.94 18.05
C LEU A 35 5.27 16.43 19.49
N ALA A 36 6.08 15.38 19.64
CA ALA A 36 6.49 14.91 20.98
C ALA A 36 7.28 15.99 21.73
N ARG A 37 8.18 16.72 21.02
CA ARG A 37 8.92 17.84 21.60
C ARG A 37 8.01 18.98 22.07
N LEU A 38 6.98 19.31 21.29
CA LEU A 38 6.01 20.35 21.63
C LEU A 38 5.08 19.94 22.78
N ALA A 39 4.75 18.65 22.87
CA ALA A 39 3.91 18.12 23.95
C ALA A 39 4.66 18.04 25.29
N ALA A 40 5.99 17.88 25.25
CA ALA A 40 6.79 17.76 26.46
C ALA A 40 6.59 18.95 27.42
N PRO A 41 6.47 18.72 28.74
CA PRO A 41 6.65 17.44 29.44
C PRO A 41 5.37 16.59 29.58
N ALA A 42 4.27 16.93 28.89
CA ALA A 42 3.05 16.14 28.96
C ALA A 42 3.22 14.75 28.31
N THR A 43 2.50 13.77 28.84
CA THR A 43 2.43 12.43 28.27
C THR A 43 1.66 12.45 26.94
N LEU A 44 2.32 12.03 25.86
CA LEU A 44 1.70 11.89 24.54
C LEU A 44 1.38 10.42 24.26
N VAL A 45 0.09 10.11 24.05
CA VAL A 45 -0.38 8.79 23.60
C VAL A 45 -0.85 8.91 22.15
N THR A 46 -0.20 8.17 21.25
CA THR A 46 -0.47 8.19 19.81
C THR A 46 -1.06 6.85 19.38
N LEU A 47 -2.28 6.89 18.84
CA LEU A 47 -2.94 5.73 18.24
C LEU A 47 -2.85 5.87 16.72
N VAL A 48 -2.30 4.86 16.05
CA VAL A 48 -1.97 4.90 14.63
C VAL A 48 -2.85 3.93 13.86
N LEU A 49 -3.56 4.43 12.86
CA LEU A 49 -4.13 3.65 11.77
C LEU A 49 -3.19 3.77 10.59
N SER A 50 -2.60 2.65 10.16
CA SER A 50 -1.52 2.63 9.19
C SER A 50 -2.04 2.21 7.81
N ASP A 51 -1.81 3.09 6.84
CA ASP A 51 -1.98 2.87 5.40
C ASP A 51 -0.63 2.66 4.69
N VAL A 52 0.40 2.24 5.43
CA VAL A 52 1.75 2.02 4.90
C VAL A 52 2.12 0.57 5.17
N VAL A 53 2.53 -0.15 4.12
CA VAL A 53 2.98 -1.54 4.22
C VAL A 53 4.09 -1.67 5.28
N GLY A 54 3.92 -2.63 6.19
CA GLY A 54 4.84 -2.89 7.30
C GLY A 54 4.75 -1.90 8.47
N SER A 55 3.91 -0.88 8.38
CA SER A 55 3.66 0.13 9.41
C SER A 55 4.90 0.80 10.04
N PRO A 56 5.91 1.23 9.26
CA PRO A 56 7.06 1.97 9.79
C PRO A 56 6.63 3.34 10.36
N LEU A 57 6.69 3.47 11.69
CA LEU A 57 6.17 4.63 12.42
C LEU A 57 6.83 5.96 12.03
N ASP A 58 8.09 5.94 11.60
CA ASP A 58 8.85 7.12 11.20
C ASP A 58 8.49 7.62 9.79
N VAL A 59 7.81 6.79 9.00
CA VAL A 59 7.27 7.12 7.68
C VAL A 59 5.82 7.57 7.80
N ILE A 60 5.01 6.91 8.64
CA ILE A 60 3.60 7.26 8.84
C ILE A 60 3.48 8.70 9.34
N ALA A 61 2.79 9.55 8.58
CA ALA A 61 2.72 11.00 8.82
C ALA A 61 4.11 11.68 8.98
N SER A 62 5.18 11.06 8.48
CA SER A 62 6.58 11.41 8.72
C SER A 62 6.98 11.42 10.20
N GLY A 63 6.39 10.54 11.00
CA GLY A 63 6.78 10.25 12.38
C GLY A 63 6.72 11.43 13.34
N PRO A 64 5.58 12.10 13.54
CA PRO A 64 5.50 13.30 14.38
C PRO A 64 5.76 13.02 15.87
N ALA A 65 5.44 11.81 16.33
CA ALA A 65 5.56 11.38 17.72
C ALA A 65 6.68 10.36 17.96
N VAL A 66 7.54 10.11 16.97
CA VAL A 66 8.64 9.13 17.07
C VAL A 66 9.99 9.78 16.73
N PRO A 67 11.10 9.18 17.18
CA PRO A 67 12.44 9.67 16.86
C PRO A 67 12.71 9.75 15.36
N ASP A 68 13.54 10.70 14.95
CA ASP A 68 14.05 10.81 13.59
C ASP A 68 15.57 10.57 13.58
N SER A 69 16.01 9.52 12.91
CA SER A 69 17.43 9.17 12.80
C SER A 69 18.19 10.06 11.82
N SER A 70 17.51 10.77 10.94
CA SER A 70 18.15 11.67 9.97
C SER A 70 18.57 12.99 10.62
N THR A 71 19.54 13.68 10.04
CA THR A 71 20.12 14.92 10.56
C THR A 71 20.04 16.07 9.55
N TRP A 72 20.34 17.30 9.99
CA TRP A 72 20.52 18.43 9.09
C TRP A 72 21.53 18.15 7.97
N ALA A 73 22.60 17.41 8.27
CA ALA A 73 23.60 17.03 7.29
C ALA A 73 23.05 16.05 6.24
N ASP A 74 22.17 15.13 6.64
CA ASP A 74 21.49 14.22 5.71
C ASP A 74 20.50 14.98 4.82
N ALA A 75 19.75 15.93 5.39
CA ALA A 75 18.85 16.79 4.63
C ALA A 75 19.62 17.64 3.60
N TRP A 76 20.76 18.21 3.98
CA TRP A 76 21.62 18.97 3.06
C TRP A 76 22.22 18.07 1.96
N ARG A 77 22.64 16.85 2.30
CA ARG A 77 23.18 15.89 1.32
C ARG A 77 22.17 15.55 0.22
N VAL A 78 20.87 15.52 0.54
CA VAL A 78 19.82 15.35 -0.47
C VAL A 78 19.77 16.54 -1.43
N VAL A 79 19.88 17.78 -0.91
CA VAL A 79 19.94 18.99 -1.74
C VAL A 79 21.14 18.95 -2.68
N GLU A 80 22.31 18.56 -2.18
CA GLU A 80 23.53 18.47 -2.98
C GLU A 80 23.44 17.37 -4.05
N ARG A 81 22.98 16.18 -3.66
CA ARG A 81 22.87 15.02 -4.56
C ARG A 81 22.00 15.31 -5.78
N HIS A 82 20.97 16.11 -5.61
CA HIS A 82 20.02 16.47 -6.67
C HIS A 82 20.25 17.88 -7.25
N SER A 83 21.35 18.55 -6.89
CA SER A 83 21.69 19.91 -7.34
C SER A 83 20.56 20.94 -7.13
N LEU A 84 19.88 20.87 -5.97
CA LEU A 84 18.67 21.63 -5.70
C LEU A 84 18.91 23.03 -5.09
N GLN A 85 20.17 23.44 -4.88
CA GLN A 85 20.52 24.68 -4.15
C GLN A 85 19.92 25.94 -4.77
N THR A 86 19.81 25.99 -6.10
CA THR A 86 19.23 27.12 -6.85
C THR A 86 17.76 26.91 -7.22
N THR A 87 17.23 25.70 -7.00
CA THR A 87 15.85 25.32 -7.35
C THR A 87 14.90 25.48 -6.17
N LEU A 88 15.36 25.19 -4.95
CA LEU A 88 14.52 25.32 -3.77
C LEU A 88 14.27 26.79 -3.40
N PRO A 89 13.12 27.09 -2.76
CA PRO A 89 12.85 28.42 -2.25
C PRO A 89 13.95 28.91 -1.30
N ARG A 90 14.29 30.19 -1.40
CA ARG A 90 15.33 30.82 -0.58
C ARG A 90 15.14 30.58 0.94
N PRO A 91 13.93 30.71 1.53
CA PRO A 91 13.74 30.44 2.97
C PRO A 91 14.06 28.99 3.37
N VAL A 92 13.88 28.04 2.45
CA VAL A 92 14.19 26.62 2.68
C VAL A 92 15.71 26.41 2.72
N ILE A 93 16.44 26.99 1.76
CA ILE A 93 17.90 26.94 1.73
C ILE A 93 18.50 27.60 2.98
N GLU A 94 18.04 28.81 3.33
CA GLU A 94 18.51 29.53 4.51
C GLU A 94 18.28 28.73 5.80
N ARG A 95 17.10 28.09 5.95
CA ARG A 95 16.81 27.22 7.09
C ARG A 95 17.74 26.00 7.16
N LEU A 96 17.96 25.32 6.05
CA LEU A 96 18.84 24.15 6.00
C LEU A 96 20.29 24.52 6.33
N GLN A 97 20.76 25.67 5.85
CA GLN A 97 22.10 26.19 6.15
C GLN A 97 22.24 26.57 7.62
N ALA A 98 21.24 27.23 8.21
CA ALA A 98 21.21 27.53 9.65
C ALA A 98 21.25 26.25 10.50
N GLY A 99 20.52 25.22 10.10
CA GLY A 99 20.57 23.89 10.73
C GLY A 99 21.97 23.25 10.63
N LEU A 100 22.60 23.30 9.45
CA LEU A 100 23.95 22.79 9.24
C LEU A 100 25.02 23.55 10.04
N ALA A 101 24.81 24.86 10.26
CA ALA A 101 25.66 25.70 11.09
C ALA A 101 25.46 25.48 12.61
N GLY A 102 24.48 24.65 13.00
CA GLY A 102 24.17 24.38 14.42
C GLY A 102 23.36 25.48 15.10
N GLU A 103 22.77 26.40 14.34
CA GLU A 103 21.95 27.50 14.87
C GLU A 103 20.54 27.03 15.27
N LEU A 104 20.10 25.90 14.70
CA LEU A 104 18.82 25.28 14.99
C LEU A 104 19.04 23.89 15.61
N PRO A 105 18.26 23.50 16.64
CA PRO A 105 18.30 22.13 17.12
C PRO A 105 17.84 21.18 16.02
N ASP A 106 18.47 20.01 15.96
CA ASP A 106 18.07 18.92 15.07
C ASP A 106 16.72 18.32 15.49
N THR A 107 16.13 17.46 14.66
CA THR A 107 14.96 16.66 15.03
C THR A 107 15.30 15.74 16.22
N PRO A 108 14.37 15.50 17.15
CA PRO A 108 14.60 14.62 18.29
C PRO A 108 15.15 13.23 17.91
N LYS A 109 16.20 12.80 18.60
CA LYS A 109 16.83 11.49 18.41
C LYS A 109 16.29 10.48 19.42
N ALA A 110 16.63 9.21 19.24
CA ALA A 110 16.05 8.12 20.02
C ALA A 110 16.37 8.19 21.52
N ASP A 111 17.47 8.84 21.88
CA ASP A 111 17.93 9.07 23.26
C ASP A 111 17.37 10.36 23.89
N ASP A 112 16.56 11.14 23.15
CA ASP A 112 15.95 12.37 23.66
C ASP A 112 14.93 12.04 24.78
N PRO A 113 15.10 12.59 26.00
CA PRO A 113 14.22 12.30 27.14
C PRO A 113 12.74 12.60 26.90
N ILE A 114 12.39 13.41 25.89
CA ILE A 114 10.99 13.68 25.53
C ILE A 114 10.20 12.39 25.21
N PHE A 115 10.88 11.34 24.76
CA PHE A 115 10.25 10.06 24.41
C PHE A 115 10.06 9.13 25.61
N ALA A 116 10.60 9.47 26.79
CA ALA A 116 10.59 8.59 27.96
C ALA A 116 9.18 8.29 28.50
N THR A 117 8.22 9.19 28.30
CA THR A 117 6.84 9.02 28.78
C THR A 117 5.82 8.81 27.66
N GLY A 118 6.22 8.97 26.40
CA GLY A 118 5.33 8.83 25.25
C GLY A 118 4.98 7.38 24.95
N GLN A 119 3.82 7.15 24.35
CA GLN A 119 3.40 5.85 23.83
C GLN A 119 2.93 6.02 22.39
N VAL A 120 3.34 5.09 21.53
CA VAL A 120 2.88 5.00 20.14
C VAL A 120 2.43 3.57 19.89
N MET A 121 1.18 3.41 19.45
CA MET A 121 0.55 2.11 19.22
C MET A 121 -0.13 2.10 17.86
N VAL A 122 0.20 1.10 17.04
CA VAL A 122 -0.59 0.78 15.85
C VAL A 122 -1.84 0.04 16.30
N VAL A 123 -3.00 0.63 16.05
CA VAL A 123 -4.31 0.08 16.43
C VAL A 123 -5.07 -0.52 15.25
N ALA A 124 -4.63 -0.20 14.03
CA ALA A 124 -5.13 -0.79 12.80
C ALA A 124 -4.05 -0.72 11.71
N ASP A 125 -3.82 -1.84 11.04
CA ASP A 125 -2.93 -1.97 9.89
C ASP A 125 -3.39 -3.15 9.01
N ASN A 126 -2.65 -3.38 7.92
CA ASN A 126 -2.96 -4.45 6.98
C ASN A 126 -2.86 -5.84 7.63
N ALA A 127 -1.90 -6.04 8.54
CA ALA A 127 -1.68 -7.31 9.20
C ALA A 127 -2.85 -7.69 10.10
N LEU A 128 -3.36 -6.74 10.89
CA LEU A 128 -4.54 -6.94 11.72
C LEU A 128 -5.78 -7.26 10.86
N ALA A 129 -5.94 -6.58 9.73
CA ALA A 129 -7.03 -6.85 8.80
C ALA A 129 -6.93 -8.25 8.15
N ALA A 130 -5.72 -8.65 7.73
CA ALA A 130 -5.46 -9.97 7.16
C ALA A 130 -5.73 -11.10 8.17
N GLU A 131 -5.29 -10.94 9.42
CA GLU A 131 -5.57 -11.91 10.48
C GLU A 131 -7.06 -11.98 10.83
N ALA A 132 -7.74 -10.84 10.93
CA ALA A 132 -9.19 -10.80 11.16
C ALA A 132 -9.95 -11.52 10.02
N ALA A 133 -9.50 -11.37 8.77
CA ALA A 133 -10.07 -12.06 7.63
C ALA A 133 -9.76 -13.58 7.66
N ALA A 134 -8.56 -13.98 8.08
CA ALA A 134 -8.20 -15.38 8.28
C ALA A 134 -9.09 -16.05 9.34
N GLU A 135 -9.33 -15.38 10.45
CA GLU A 135 -10.26 -15.85 11.48
C GLU A 135 -11.69 -15.97 10.95
N ALA A 136 -12.16 -15.01 10.15
CA ALA A 136 -13.47 -15.07 9.52
C ALA A 136 -13.61 -16.26 8.58
N ALA A 137 -12.59 -16.52 7.75
CA ALA A 137 -12.53 -17.69 6.87
C ALA A 137 -12.50 -19.01 7.66
N ARG A 138 -11.72 -19.10 8.74
CA ARG A 138 -11.71 -20.26 9.65
C ARG A 138 -13.08 -20.53 10.27
N ARG A 139 -13.79 -19.48 10.72
CA ARG A 139 -15.18 -19.61 11.19
C ARG A 139 -16.15 -20.08 10.10
N GLY A 140 -15.85 -19.76 8.84
CA GLY A 140 -16.56 -20.24 7.65
C GLY A 140 -16.23 -21.69 7.25
N GLY A 141 -15.32 -22.37 7.96
CA GLY A 141 -14.94 -23.76 7.70
C GLY A 141 -13.76 -23.95 6.75
N PHE A 142 -13.03 -22.89 6.41
CA PHE A 142 -11.84 -22.97 5.56
C PHE A 142 -10.57 -23.17 6.40
N ASP A 143 -9.62 -23.97 5.90
CA ASP A 143 -8.22 -23.94 6.33
C ASP A 143 -7.57 -22.64 5.82
N ALA A 144 -7.57 -21.60 6.66
CA ALA A 144 -7.15 -20.26 6.28
C ALA A 144 -5.80 -19.86 6.87
N GLN A 145 -4.93 -19.33 6.01
CA GLN A 145 -3.55 -18.95 6.35
C GLN A 145 -3.18 -17.61 5.72
N VAL A 146 -2.63 -16.70 6.54
CA VAL A 146 -1.97 -15.48 6.06
C VAL A 146 -0.56 -15.87 5.62
N LEU A 147 -0.24 -15.65 4.34
CA LEU A 147 1.09 -15.98 3.81
C LEU A 147 2.06 -14.81 3.86
N THR A 148 1.56 -13.58 3.68
CA THR A 148 2.35 -12.36 3.79
C THR A 148 1.43 -11.14 3.91
N THR A 149 1.93 -10.09 4.56
CA THR A 149 1.32 -8.74 4.64
C THR A 149 2.23 -7.70 3.98
N PHE A 150 3.15 -8.16 3.13
CA PHE A 150 4.15 -7.37 2.40
C PHE A 150 4.07 -7.66 0.88
N ALA A 151 2.88 -7.98 0.37
CA ALA A 151 2.69 -8.19 -1.06
C ALA A 151 2.81 -6.84 -1.80
N GLU A 152 3.92 -6.65 -2.51
CA GLU A 152 4.20 -5.45 -3.30
C GLU A 152 4.62 -5.84 -4.73
N GLY A 153 4.56 -4.87 -5.65
CA GLY A 153 4.93 -5.03 -7.05
C GLY A 153 3.73 -5.01 -7.99
N GLU A 154 3.96 -5.37 -9.25
CA GLU A 154 2.93 -5.23 -10.27
C GLU A 154 1.76 -6.19 -10.07
N ALA A 155 0.55 -5.64 -10.06
CA ALA A 155 -0.71 -6.36 -9.80
C ALA A 155 -0.85 -7.65 -10.64
N ARG A 156 -0.46 -7.60 -11.92
CA ARG A 156 -0.48 -8.76 -12.82
C ARG A 156 0.49 -9.88 -12.43
N GLU A 157 1.64 -9.53 -11.88
CA GLU A 157 2.65 -10.50 -11.44
C GLU A 157 2.21 -11.14 -10.13
N VAL A 158 1.62 -10.34 -9.22
CA VAL A 158 1.00 -10.88 -7.99
C VAL A 158 -0.18 -11.79 -8.33
N ALA A 159 -0.98 -11.48 -9.36
CA ALA A 159 -2.04 -12.37 -9.84
C ALA A 159 -1.52 -13.74 -10.28
N ARG A 160 -0.38 -13.79 -11.00
CA ARG A 160 0.28 -15.05 -11.40
C ARG A 160 0.68 -15.88 -10.18
N LEU A 161 1.26 -15.24 -9.18
CA LEU A 161 1.62 -15.91 -7.93
C LEU A 161 0.37 -16.44 -7.20
N ALA A 162 -0.69 -15.63 -7.11
CA ALA A 162 -1.94 -16.03 -6.46
C ALA A 162 -2.57 -17.27 -7.11
N VAL A 163 -2.63 -17.31 -8.44
CA VAL A 163 -3.14 -18.47 -9.19
C VAL A 163 -2.23 -19.71 -9.00
N ALA A 164 -0.91 -19.52 -9.00
CA ALA A 164 0.03 -20.62 -8.74
C ALA A 164 -0.12 -21.22 -7.33
N LEU A 165 -0.34 -20.38 -6.32
CA LEU A 165 -0.61 -20.82 -4.94
C LEU A 165 -1.94 -21.58 -4.84
N GLY A 166 -3.00 -21.09 -5.47
CA GLY A 166 -4.28 -21.78 -5.54
C GLY A 166 -4.16 -23.17 -6.19
N ARG A 167 -3.40 -23.26 -7.29
CA ARG A 167 -3.12 -24.53 -7.97
C ARG A 167 -2.32 -25.49 -7.08
N GLU A 168 -1.36 -25.00 -6.33
CA GLU A 168 -0.56 -25.82 -5.40
C GLU A 168 -1.46 -26.44 -4.32
N VAL A 169 -2.36 -25.66 -3.74
CA VAL A 169 -3.36 -26.15 -2.78
C VAL A 169 -4.31 -27.16 -3.44
N ALA A 170 -4.84 -26.86 -4.63
CA ALA A 170 -5.79 -27.74 -5.31
C ALA A 170 -5.17 -29.09 -5.71
N THR A 171 -3.87 -29.09 -6.05
CA THR A 171 -3.14 -30.28 -6.53
C THR A 171 -2.55 -31.08 -5.38
N HIS A 172 -1.96 -30.40 -4.40
CA HIS A 172 -1.10 -31.03 -3.38
C HIS A 172 -1.60 -30.84 -1.95
N SER A 173 -2.71 -30.11 -1.72
CA SER A 173 -3.24 -29.82 -0.38
C SER A 173 -2.18 -29.23 0.56
N ARG A 174 -1.36 -28.30 0.03
CA ARG A 174 -0.38 -27.54 0.80
C ARG A 174 -0.28 -26.10 0.27
N PRO A 175 0.02 -25.10 1.11
CA PRO A 175 0.25 -25.22 2.56
C PRO A 175 -1.03 -25.44 3.38
N ALA A 176 -2.21 -25.38 2.75
CA ALA A 176 -3.52 -25.60 3.36
C ALA A 176 -4.28 -26.74 2.66
N THR A 177 -5.25 -27.33 3.35
CA THR A 177 -6.10 -28.41 2.83
C THR A 177 -7.47 -27.88 2.40
N PRO A 178 -7.94 -28.13 1.15
CA PRO A 178 -9.28 -27.73 0.73
C PRO A 178 -10.40 -28.28 1.65
N PRO A 179 -11.44 -27.49 1.97
CA PRO A 179 -11.65 -26.10 1.54
C PRO A 179 -10.66 -25.16 2.25
N ALA A 180 -9.92 -24.36 1.49
CA ALA A 180 -8.82 -23.53 1.97
C ALA A 180 -8.97 -22.06 1.55
N CYS A 181 -8.35 -21.17 2.32
CA CYS A 181 -8.28 -19.74 2.01
C CYS A 181 -6.86 -19.21 2.29
N LEU A 182 -6.09 -18.93 1.24
CA LEU A 182 -4.81 -18.27 1.40
C LEU A 182 -5.00 -16.76 1.30
N ILE A 183 -4.33 -16.01 2.18
CA ILE A 183 -4.49 -14.57 2.30
C ILE A 183 -3.14 -13.89 2.08
N LEU A 184 -3.13 -12.90 1.20
CA LEU A 184 -2.04 -11.97 1.00
C LEU A 184 -2.55 -10.57 1.35
N GLY A 185 -1.73 -9.78 2.03
CA GLY A 185 -1.97 -8.37 2.26
C GLY A 185 -0.76 -7.55 1.81
N GLY A 186 -0.99 -6.27 1.48
CA GLY A 186 0.05 -5.36 1.01
C GLY A 186 -0.52 -4.26 0.14
N GLU A 187 0.26 -3.77 -0.82
CA GLU A 187 -0.18 -2.77 -1.78
C GLU A 187 0.50 -2.98 -3.13
N THR A 188 -0.29 -3.33 -4.14
CA THR A 188 0.24 -3.54 -5.49
C THR A 188 0.27 -2.26 -6.30
N THR A 189 1.01 -2.26 -7.40
CA THR A 189 1.05 -1.15 -8.35
C THR A 189 0.60 -1.58 -9.74
N VAL A 190 0.29 -0.57 -10.55
CA VAL A 190 -0.03 -0.74 -11.97
C VAL A 190 0.78 0.28 -12.76
N THR A 191 1.65 -0.21 -13.65
CA THR A 191 2.22 0.63 -14.71
C THR A 191 1.16 0.91 -15.76
N LEU A 192 0.67 2.15 -15.80
CA LEU A 192 -0.29 2.61 -16.80
C LEU A 192 0.36 2.65 -18.20
N LYS A 193 -0.19 1.84 -19.11
CA LYS A 193 0.17 1.77 -20.53
C LYS A 193 -0.98 2.23 -21.43
N GLY A 194 -2.22 2.04 -20.98
CA GLY A 194 -3.43 2.48 -21.67
C GLY A 194 -4.08 3.69 -21.00
N ARG A 195 -5.29 4.00 -21.47
CA ARG A 195 -6.16 5.08 -20.95
C ARG A 195 -7.48 4.53 -20.41
N GLY A 196 -7.52 3.23 -20.13
CA GLY A 196 -8.68 2.55 -19.59
C GLY A 196 -9.00 2.97 -18.17
N MET A 197 -10.10 2.42 -17.66
CA MET A 197 -10.59 2.62 -16.32
C MET A 197 -10.42 1.33 -15.51
N GLY A 198 -9.84 1.45 -14.31
CA GLY A 198 -9.60 0.34 -13.40
C GLY A 198 -8.63 0.73 -12.29
N GLY A 199 -8.37 -0.21 -11.40
CA GLY A 199 -7.36 -0.08 -10.36
C GLY A 199 -6.52 -1.34 -10.23
N ARG A 200 -5.62 -1.34 -9.25
CA ARG A 200 -4.66 -2.42 -9.02
C ARG A 200 -5.33 -3.73 -8.63
N ASN A 201 -6.37 -3.69 -7.80
CA ASN A 201 -7.10 -4.87 -7.37
C ASN A 201 -7.95 -5.47 -8.51
N GLN A 202 -8.57 -4.62 -9.33
CA GLN A 202 -9.29 -5.02 -10.53
C GLN A 202 -8.35 -5.60 -11.59
N GLU A 203 -7.16 -5.00 -11.78
CA GLU A 203 -6.14 -5.50 -12.70
C GLU A 203 -5.59 -6.86 -12.25
N LEU A 204 -5.36 -7.05 -10.95
CA LEU A 204 -4.99 -8.33 -10.36
C LEU A 204 -6.08 -9.38 -10.62
N ALA A 205 -7.33 -9.05 -10.32
CA ALA A 205 -8.47 -9.95 -10.53
C ALA A 205 -8.60 -10.36 -12.01
N LEU A 206 -8.58 -9.40 -12.95
CA LEU A 206 -8.67 -9.71 -14.38
C LEU A 206 -7.48 -10.55 -14.88
N ALA A 207 -6.27 -10.27 -14.40
CA ALA A 207 -5.08 -11.06 -14.72
C ALA A 207 -5.12 -12.48 -14.13
N ALA A 208 -5.77 -12.67 -12.98
CA ALA A 208 -6.01 -13.99 -12.40
C ALA A 208 -7.04 -14.78 -13.23
N ALA A 209 -8.17 -14.16 -13.60
CA ALA A 209 -9.21 -14.77 -14.42
C ALA A 209 -8.66 -15.35 -15.74
N LEU A 210 -7.80 -14.57 -16.42
CA LEU A 210 -7.12 -14.98 -17.65
C LEU A 210 -6.27 -16.24 -17.51
N GLN A 211 -5.72 -16.49 -16.32
CA GLN A 211 -4.90 -17.68 -16.07
C GLN A 211 -5.74 -18.86 -15.59
N LEU A 212 -6.76 -18.61 -14.79
CA LEU A 212 -7.62 -19.65 -14.21
C LEU A 212 -8.30 -20.51 -15.28
N GLN A 213 -8.69 -19.92 -16.42
CA GLN A 213 -9.35 -20.66 -17.51
C GLN A 213 -8.47 -21.75 -18.16
N ASP A 214 -7.13 -21.62 -18.07
CA ASP A 214 -6.18 -22.44 -18.82
C ASP A 214 -5.37 -23.42 -17.94
N ILE A 215 -5.67 -23.49 -16.64
CA ILE A 215 -4.92 -24.33 -15.70
C ILE A 215 -5.74 -25.52 -15.18
N PRO A 216 -5.09 -26.68 -14.90
CA PRO A 216 -5.72 -27.75 -14.16
C PRO A 216 -6.23 -27.27 -12.80
N HIS A 217 -7.44 -27.69 -12.43
CA HIS A 217 -8.13 -27.31 -11.20
C HIS A 217 -8.48 -25.82 -11.08
N GLY A 218 -8.40 -25.03 -12.17
CA GLY A 218 -8.80 -23.62 -12.16
C GLY A 218 -10.26 -23.41 -11.77
N ASP A 219 -11.13 -24.36 -12.10
CA ASP A 219 -12.54 -24.42 -11.72
C ASP A 219 -12.80 -24.55 -10.22
N ARG A 220 -11.77 -24.93 -9.44
CA ARG A 220 -11.83 -25.04 -7.97
C ARG A 220 -11.29 -23.81 -7.26
N ILE A 221 -10.79 -22.81 -7.99
CA ILE A 221 -10.08 -21.66 -7.44
C ILE A 221 -10.87 -20.39 -7.69
N VAL A 222 -11.06 -19.58 -6.65
CA VAL A 222 -11.62 -18.23 -6.73
C VAL A 222 -10.60 -17.26 -6.17
N VAL A 223 -10.34 -16.17 -6.91
CA VAL A 223 -9.45 -15.10 -6.48
C VAL A 223 -10.27 -13.85 -6.21
N VAL A 224 -10.10 -13.27 -5.03
CA VAL A 224 -10.67 -11.98 -4.65
C VAL A 224 -9.53 -11.02 -4.37
N SER A 225 -9.59 -9.81 -4.90
CA SER A 225 -8.66 -8.73 -4.56
C SER A 225 -9.48 -7.50 -4.23
N LEU A 226 -9.16 -6.82 -3.13
CA LEU A 226 -9.88 -5.62 -2.72
C LEU A 226 -8.99 -4.60 -2.02
N ALA A 227 -9.30 -3.32 -2.22
CA ALA A 227 -8.84 -2.19 -1.43
C ALA A 227 -9.74 -2.02 -0.21
N THR A 228 -9.15 -1.92 0.98
CA THR A 228 -9.89 -1.85 2.24
C THR A 228 -10.63 -0.54 2.45
N ASP A 229 -10.33 0.50 1.68
CA ASP A 229 -11.06 1.79 1.64
C ASP A 229 -12.36 1.74 0.82
N GLY A 230 -12.54 0.66 0.06
CA GLY A 230 -13.70 0.44 -0.78
C GLY A 230 -13.60 1.08 -2.17
N SER A 231 -12.42 1.60 -2.55
CA SER A 231 -12.19 2.25 -3.84
C SER A 231 -10.85 1.83 -4.46
N ASP A 232 -10.90 1.25 -5.66
CA ASP A 232 -9.73 0.81 -6.41
C ASP A 232 -9.61 1.62 -7.71
N GLY A 233 -8.53 2.40 -7.81
CA GLY A 233 -8.35 3.37 -8.89
C GLY A 233 -9.44 4.46 -8.93
N PRO A 234 -9.65 5.12 -10.07
CA PRO A 234 -10.70 6.12 -10.24
C PRO A 234 -12.07 5.47 -10.50
N THR A 235 -12.49 4.55 -9.64
CA THR A 235 -13.74 3.77 -9.79
C THR A 235 -14.56 3.75 -8.49
N ASN A 236 -15.77 3.18 -8.52
CA ASN A 236 -16.60 2.96 -7.34
C ASN A 236 -16.51 1.52 -6.78
N ALA A 237 -15.61 0.71 -7.33
CA ALA A 237 -15.41 -0.67 -6.91
C ALA A 237 -14.20 -0.77 -5.99
N ALA A 238 -14.26 -1.65 -5.00
CA ALA A 238 -13.14 -1.98 -4.14
C ALA A 238 -12.12 -2.89 -4.83
N GLY A 239 -12.54 -3.60 -5.89
CA GLY A 239 -11.72 -4.61 -6.55
C GLY A 239 -12.56 -5.59 -7.35
N GLY A 240 -12.15 -6.86 -7.37
CA GLY A 240 -12.84 -7.90 -8.13
C GLY A 240 -12.81 -9.28 -7.47
N LEU A 241 -13.81 -10.10 -7.82
CA LEU A 241 -13.94 -11.51 -7.46
C LEU A 241 -14.08 -12.30 -8.76
N VAL A 242 -13.14 -13.21 -9.02
CA VAL A 242 -13.06 -13.93 -10.30
C VAL A 242 -12.89 -15.43 -10.12
N ASP A 243 -13.36 -16.17 -11.12
CA ASP A 243 -13.24 -17.62 -11.24
C ASP A 243 -12.81 -18.01 -12.66
N ALA A 244 -12.64 -19.31 -12.93
CA ALA A 244 -12.32 -19.81 -14.27
C ALA A 244 -13.40 -19.52 -15.33
N GLY A 245 -14.62 -19.16 -14.93
CA GLY A 245 -15.72 -18.80 -15.82
C GLY A 245 -15.77 -17.32 -16.22
N THR A 246 -15.05 -16.43 -15.51
CA THR A 246 -15.04 -14.97 -15.74
C THR A 246 -14.74 -14.62 -17.20
N VAL A 247 -13.72 -15.25 -17.80
CA VAL A 247 -13.34 -14.94 -19.20
C VAL A 247 -14.43 -15.36 -20.18
N ALA A 248 -15.06 -16.52 -19.97
CA ALA A 248 -16.17 -16.99 -20.81
C ALA A 248 -17.40 -16.07 -20.72
N ARG A 249 -17.69 -15.51 -19.53
CA ARG A 249 -18.72 -14.47 -19.37
C ARG A 249 -18.37 -13.23 -20.20
N GLY A 250 -17.10 -12.81 -20.21
CA GLY A 250 -16.63 -11.69 -21.02
C GLY A 250 -16.79 -11.91 -22.52
N VAL A 251 -16.42 -13.09 -23.02
CA VAL A 251 -16.61 -13.46 -24.43
C VAL A 251 -18.09 -13.43 -24.82
N THR A 252 -18.98 -13.91 -23.94
CA THR A 252 -20.43 -13.86 -24.17
C THR A 252 -20.94 -12.42 -24.24
N ALA A 253 -20.32 -11.49 -23.52
CA ALA A 253 -20.59 -10.05 -23.58
C ALA A 253 -19.90 -9.32 -24.75
N GLY A 254 -19.18 -10.05 -25.62
CA GLY A 254 -18.45 -9.47 -26.75
C GLY A 254 -17.16 -8.74 -26.36
N LEU A 255 -16.59 -9.05 -25.18
CA LEU A 255 -15.40 -8.42 -24.65
C LEU A 255 -14.20 -9.39 -24.63
N SER A 256 -13.00 -8.82 -24.74
CA SER A 256 -11.72 -9.55 -24.68
C SER A 256 -10.98 -9.20 -23.40
N ALA A 257 -10.85 -10.17 -22.49
CA ALA A 257 -10.13 -9.97 -21.22
C ALA A 257 -8.68 -9.52 -21.43
N ALA A 258 -8.00 -10.06 -22.44
CA ALA A 258 -6.62 -9.72 -22.77
C ALA A 258 -6.48 -8.27 -23.26
N ASP A 259 -7.40 -7.80 -24.11
CA ASP A 259 -7.37 -6.43 -24.63
C ASP A 259 -7.69 -5.41 -23.52
N HIS A 260 -8.71 -5.70 -22.70
CA HIS A 260 -9.05 -4.88 -21.54
C HIS A 260 -7.90 -4.80 -20.55
N LEU A 261 -7.25 -5.93 -20.25
CA LEU A 261 -6.09 -5.95 -19.39
C LEU A 261 -4.98 -5.08 -20.00
N ALA A 262 -4.60 -5.30 -21.27
CA ALA A 262 -3.57 -4.54 -21.98
C ALA A 262 -3.82 -3.02 -22.01
N ALA A 263 -5.09 -2.58 -22.03
CA ALA A 263 -5.49 -1.18 -22.03
C ALA A 263 -5.61 -0.55 -20.62
N ASN A 264 -5.30 -1.28 -19.54
CA ASN A 264 -5.60 -0.90 -18.15
C ASN A 264 -7.09 -0.57 -17.96
N ASP A 265 -7.96 -1.37 -18.58
CA ASP A 265 -9.41 -1.16 -18.65
C ASP A 265 -10.19 -2.29 -17.98
N ALA A 266 -9.75 -2.70 -16.79
CA ALA A 266 -10.31 -3.84 -16.07
C ALA A 266 -11.74 -3.60 -15.57
N TYR A 267 -12.09 -2.35 -15.21
CA TYR A 267 -13.40 -2.01 -14.65
C TYR A 267 -14.57 -2.39 -15.57
N PRO A 268 -14.64 -1.94 -16.84
CA PRO A 268 -15.78 -2.26 -17.70
C PRO A 268 -15.90 -3.76 -17.99
N PHE A 269 -14.78 -4.49 -18.05
CA PHE A 269 -14.81 -5.93 -18.22
C PHE A 269 -15.43 -6.63 -17.00
N LEU A 270 -14.96 -6.31 -15.80
CA LEU A 270 -15.47 -6.89 -14.55
C LEU A 270 -16.93 -6.47 -14.29
N LEU A 271 -17.31 -5.26 -14.71
CA LEU A 271 -18.71 -4.80 -14.64
C LEU A 271 -19.61 -5.67 -15.53
N ALA A 272 -19.21 -5.88 -16.80
CA ALA A 272 -19.98 -6.66 -17.76
C ALA A 272 -20.10 -8.15 -17.38
N THR A 273 -19.14 -8.66 -16.62
CA THR A 273 -19.09 -10.05 -16.13
C THR A 273 -19.71 -10.24 -14.74
N ASN A 274 -20.15 -9.15 -14.11
CA ASN A 274 -20.68 -9.10 -12.75
C ASN A 274 -19.68 -9.61 -11.69
N ASP A 275 -18.41 -9.28 -11.89
CA ASP A 275 -17.25 -9.72 -11.09
C ASP A 275 -16.61 -8.57 -10.30
N LEU A 276 -17.23 -7.37 -10.29
CA LEU A 276 -16.80 -6.26 -9.44
C LEU A 276 -17.20 -6.49 -7.98
N LEU A 277 -16.30 -6.12 -7.07
CA LEU A 277 -16.59 -6.06 -5.66
C LEU A 277 -17.00 -4.63 -5.27
N LEU A 278 -18.28 -4.42 -4.95
CA LEU A 278 -18.85 -3.12 -4.59
C LEU A 278 -19.15 -3.08 -3.08
N THR A 279 -18.23 -2.56 -2.28
CA THR A 279 -18.42 -2.39 -0.83
C THR A 279 -19.03 -1.04 -0.47
N GLY A 280 -18.86 -0.03 -1.34
CA GLY A 280 -18.98 1.38 -0.96
C GLY A 280 -17.82 1.84 -0.07
N PRO A 281 -17.77 3.14 0.29
CA PRO A 281 -16.70 3.69 1.12
C PRO A 281 -16.74 3.10 2.53
N THR A 282 -15.65 2.45 2.94
CA THR A 282 -15.54 1.80 4.26
C THR A 282 -15.12 2.77 5.37
N GLN A 283 -14.62 3.94 4.99
CA GLN A 283 -14.10 4.99 5.89
C GLN A 283 -12.86 4.57 6.69
N THR A 284 -12.12 3.57 6.20
CA THR A 284 -10.80 3.16 6.72
C THR A 284 -9.85 2.89 5.55
N ASN A 285 -8.54 2.84 5.77
CA ASN A 285 -7.61 2.37 4.74
C ASN A 285 -6.42 1.69 5.42
N VAL A 286 -6.27 0.40 5.15
CA VAL A 286 -5.12 -0.43 5.55
C VAL A 286 -4.61 -1.23 4.35
N ASN A 287 -4.60 -0.58 3.19
CA ASN A 287 -4.15 -1.11 1.89
C ASN A 287 -5.03 -2.25 1.34
N ASP A 288 -4.44 -3.24 0.67
CA ASP A 288 -5.14 -4.27 -0.08
C ASP A 288 -5.17 -5.62 0.64
N LEU A 289 -6.20 -6.42 0.36
CA LEU A 289 -6.28 -7.83 0.73
C LEU A 289 -6.61 -8.67 -0.50
N ILE A 290 -5.91 -9.79 -0.65
CA ILE A 290 -6.08 -10.78 -1.71
C ILE A 290 -6.40 -12.13 -1.06
N PHE A 291 -7.49 -12.74 -1.51
CA PHE A 291 -7.96 -14.03 -1.04
C PHE A 291 -7.91 -15.05 -2.17
N ILE A 292 -7.37 -16.22 -1.89
CA ILE A 292 -7.33 -17.34 -2.82
C ILE A 292 -8.10 -18.47 -2.15
N PHE A 293 -9.35 -18.64 -2.56
CA PHE A 293 -10.20 -19.73 -2.10
C PHE A 293 -10.01 -20.95 -2.99
N VAL A 294 -9.89 -22.11 -2.36
CA VAL A 294 -9.78 -23.39 -3.06
C VAL A 294 -10.77 -24.38 -2.45
N TYR A 295 -11.64 -24.95 -3.28
CA TYR A 295 -12.73 -25.85 -2.86
C TYR A 295 -12.40 -27.33 -3.10
#